data_AF-A0A5J5AMJ3-F1
#
_entry.id   AF-A0A5J5AMJ3-F1
#
_cell.length_a   1.000
_cell.length_b   1.000
_cell.length_c   1.000
_cell.angle_alpha   90.00
_cell.angle_beta   90.00
_cell.angle_gamma   90.00
#
_symmetry.space_group_name_H-M   'P 1'
#
loop_
_entity.id
_entity.type
_entity.pdbx_description
1 polymer ?
#
loop_
_entity_poly.entity_id
_entity_poly.type
_entity_poly.pdbx_seq_one_letter_code
_entity_poly.pdbx_strand_id
1 'polypeptide(L)'
;MCVYVCVCVCVCERERERERERMAKSPEEEHPQNAFGWAARDASGILSPFNFSRRENGDDDVTLKVLYCGVCHSDLHFLRNDWGFTRYPVVPGHEIVGVVTKIGENVKKFKVGDRVGVGVIVGSCKTCEACQQDLESYCTKKIFTYGSTYHDGTRTYGGYSDVVVADQRYILRFPDNLPSDSGAPLLCAGITVYSAMKYYGMTEPGKHLGVVGLGWSWPCCCEVWEGLWAEGYCY
;
A
#
# COMPACT_ATOMS: atom_id res chain seq x y z
N MET A 1 40.94 20.31 17.54
CA MET A 1 39.75 20.07 18.38
C MET A 1 38.51 19.64 17.59
N CYS A 2 38.27 20.10 16.35
CA CYS A 2 37.05 19.78 15.59
C CYS A 2 36.95 18.29 15.13
N VAL A 3 38.08 17.66 14.77
CA VAL A 3 38.11 16.28 14.24
C VAL A 3 37.74 15.24 15.29
N TYR A 4 38.17 15.42 16.54
CA TYR A 4 37.89 14.49 17.64
C TYR A 4 36.42 14.49 18.06
N VAL A 5 35.75 15.65 18.00
CA VAL A 5 34.32 15.76 18.31
C VAL A 5 33.48 15.03 17.25
N CYS A 6 33.84 15.15 15.97
CA CYS A 6 33.14 14.48 14.87
C CYS A 6 33.23 12.95 14.95
N VAL A 7 34.41 12.40 15.26
CA VAL A 7 34.61 10.95 15.42
C VAL A 7 33.82 10.42 16.62
N CYS A 8 33.81 11.15 17.74
CA CYS A 8 33.09 10.74 18.95
C CYS A 8 31.56 10.75 18.75
N VAL A 9 31.03 11.74 18.03
CA VAL A 9 29.60 11.81 17.66
C VAL A 9 29.23 10.64 16.75
N CYS A 10 30.04 10.36 15.72
CA CYS A 10 29.76 9.27 14.78
C CYS A 10 29.85 7.87 15.42
N VAL A 11 30.78 7.67 16.38
CA VAL A 11 30.84 6.44 17.19
C VAL A 11 29.63 6.33 18.11
N CYS A 12 29.23 7.42 18.77
CA CYS A 12 28.07 7.44 19.65
C CYS A 12 26.74 7.23 18.89
N GLU A 13 26.60 7.75 17.67
CA GLU A 13 25.45 7.48 16.80
C GLU A 13 25.41 6.02 16.36
N ARG A 14 26.56 5.46 15.97
CA ARG A 14 26.68 4.05 15.57
C ARG A 14 26.44 3.08 16.73
N GLU A 15 26.81 3.45 17.95
CA GLU A 15 26.49 2.69 19.16
C GLU A 15 25.00 2.78 19.51
N ARG A 16 24.38 3.97 19.39
CA ARG A 16 22.92 4.13 19.55
C ARG A 16 22.12 3.38 18.50
N GLU A 17 22.58 3.31 17.26
CA GLU A 17 21.97 2.49 16.20
C GLU A 17 22.06 1.00 16.53
N ARG A 18 23.22 0.52 16.98
CA ARG A 18 23.41 -0.87 17.42
C ARG A 18 22.57 -1.21 18.65
N GLU A 19 22.39 -0.29 19.58
CA GLU A 19 21.49 -0.48 20.74
C GLU A 19 20.02 -0.50 20.31
N ARG A 20 19.61 0.36 19.36
CA ARG A 20 18.26 0.31 18.76
C ARG A 20 18.00 -0.98 18.02
N GLU A 21 18.98 -1.50 17.28
CA GLU A 21 18.89 -2.81 16.61
C GLU A 21 18.84 -3.96 17.62
N ARG A 22 19.58 -3.87 18.74
CA ARG A 22 19.54 -4.86 19.83
C ARG A 22 18.23 -4.86 20.63
N MET A 23 17.54 -3.72 20.71
CA MET A 23 16.25 -3.57 21.39
C MET A 23 15.05 -3.69 20.45
N ALA A 24 15.28 -3.78 19.14
CA ALA A 24 14.21 -3.98 18.17
C ALA A 24 13.62 -5.38 18.37
N LYS A 25 12.33 -5.43 18.70
CA LYS A 25 11.58 -6.68 18.76
C LYS A 25 11.65 -7.37 17.40
N SER A 26 11.65 -8.69 17.41
CA SER A 26 11.54 -9.46 16.17
C SER A 26 10.22 -9.09 15.46
N PRO A 27 10.15 -9.14 14.12
CA PRO A 27 8.89 -8.86 13.40
C PRO A 27 7.72 -9.72 13.84
N GLU A 28 7.97 -10.92 14.36
CA GLU A 28 6.98 -11.86 14.91
C GLU A 28 6.43 -11.43 16.27
N GLU A 29 7.19 -10.68 17.06
CA GLU A 29 6.85 -10.25 18.42
C GLU A 29 6.56 -8.74 18.50
N GLU A 30 6.67 -8.01 17.38
CA GLU A 30 6.43 -6.57 17.30
C GLU A 30 4.98 -6.22 17.68
N HIS A 31 4.04 -7.09 17.30
CA HIS A 31 2.61 -6.93 17.48
C HIS A 31 1.93 -8.24 17.95
N PRO A 32 0.70 -8.16 18.49
CA PRO A 32 0.00 -9.32 19.05
C PRO A 32 -0.63 -10.27 18.02
N GLN A 33 -0.98 -9.83 16.81
CA GLN A 33 -1.64 -10.70 15.82
C GLN A 33 -0.60 -11.33 14.90
N ASN A 34 -0.44 -12.65 14.95
CA ASN A 34 0.46 -13.36 14.04
C ASN A 34 -0.02 -13.22 12.58
N ALA A 35 0.94 -13.06 11.67
CA ALA A 35 0.72 -12.98 10.24
C ALA A 35 1.81 -13.74 9.49
N PHE A 36 1.45 -14.27 8.33
CA PHE A 36 2.36 -14.99 7.45
C PHE A 36 2.34 -14.39 6.06
N GLY A 37 3.51 -14.26 5.45
CA GLY A 37 3.63 -13.75 4.09
C GLY A 37 4.94 -14.10 3.43
N TRP A 38 5.20 -13.43 2.32
CA TRP A 38 6.42 -13.58 1.54
C TRP A 38 7.18 -12.27 1.54
N ALA A 39 8.44 -12.31 1.98
CA ALA A 39 9.28 -11.13 2.09
C ALA A 39 10.59 -11.29 1.32
N ALA A 40 11.11 -10.17 0.81
CA ALA A 40 12.51 -10.05 0.43
C ALA A 40 13.30 -9.51 1.63
N ARG A 41 14.55 -9.99 1.75
CA ARG A 41 15.48 -9.59 2.83
C ARG A 41 16.65 -8.74 2.32
N ASP A 42 16.80 -8.62 1.01
CA ASP A 42 17.84 -7.84 0.36
C ASP A 42 17.42 -7.44 -1.07
N ALA A 43 18.29 -6.68 -1.74
CA ALA A 43 18.06 -6.12 -3.07
C ALA A 43 18.09 -7.15 -4.22
N SER A 44 18.32 -8.44 -3.95
CA SER A 44 18.03 -9.48 -4.96
C SER A 44 16.54 -9.53 -5.31
N GLY A 45 15.68 -9.08 -4.38
CA GLY A 45 14.23 -9.11 -4.51
C GLY A 45 13.64 -10.53 -4.47
N ILE A 46 14.42 -11.53 -4.05
CA ILE A 46 13.95 -12.91 -3.94
C ILE A 46 13.01 -13.01 -2.74
N LEU A 47 11.75 -13.34 -3.03
CA LEU A 47 10.72 -13.56 -2.02
C LEU A 47 10.88 -14.95 -1.39
N SER A 48 10.68 -15.02 -0.08
CA SER A 48 10.65 -16.28 0.67
C SER A 48 9.70 -16.16 1.86
N PRO A 49 9.23 -17.30 2.41
CA PRO A 49 8.35 -17.33 3.58
C PRO A 49 8.87 -16.47 4.73
N PHE A 50 7.96 -15.74 5.37
CA PHE A 50 8.24 -14.80 6.44
C PHE A 50 7.08 -14.75 7.42
N ASN A 51 7.37 -15.08 8.67
CA ASN A 51 6.45 -14.85 9.79
C ASN A 51 6.67 -13.44 10.31
N PHE A 52 5.58 -12.77 10.67
CA PHE A 52 5.60 -11.46 11.29
C PHE A 52 4.32 -11.28 12.09
N SER A 53 4.07 -10.05 12.53
CA SER A 53 2.88 -9.71 13.30
C SER A 53 2.27 -8.39 12.86
N ARG A 54 0.98 -8.22 13.14
CA ARG A 54 0.20 -7.01 12.87
C ARG A 54 -0.46 -6.52 14.16
N ARG A 55 -0.61 -5.20 14.25
CA ARG A 55 -1.27 -4.55 15.38
C ARG A 55 -2.65 -5.16 15.64
N GLU A 56 -3.07 -5.13 16.90
CA GLU A 56 -4.48 -5.36 17.22
C GLU A 56 -5.36 -4.32 16.51
N ASN A 57 -6.61 -4.70 16.28
CA ASN A 57 -7.60 -3.80 15.72
C ASN A 57 -7.85 -2.63 16.69
N GLY A 58 -7.50 -1.41 16.29
CA GLY A 58 -8.00 -0.20 16.94
C GLY A 58 -9.49 0.04 16.64
N ASP A 59 -10.06 1.07 17.26
CA ASP A 59 -11.51 1.36 17.17
C ASP A 59 -11.97 1.69 15.73
N ASP A 60 -11.07 2.23 14.89
CA ASP A 60 -11.32 2.57 13.49
C ASP A 60 -10.75 1.55 12.49
N ASP A 61 -10.09 0.50 12.99
CA ASP A 61 -9.42 -0.48 12.14
C ASP A 61 -10.36 -1.58 11.68
N VAL A 62 -10.00 -2.19 10.56
CA VAL A 62 -10.62 -3.39 10.02
C VAL A 62 -9.53 -4.40 9.71
N THR A 63 -9.70 -5.62 10.21
CA THR A 63 -8.91 -6.77 9.80
C THR A 63 -9.60 -7.43 8.62
N LEU A 64 -8.85 -7.73 7.56
CA LEU A 64 -9.30 -8.53 6.44
C LEU A 64 -8.38 -9.73 6.20
N LYS A 65 -8.99 -10.85 5.84
CA LYS A 65 -8.29 -11.99 5.26
C LYS A 65 -8.05 -11.69 3.78
N VAL A 66 -6.79 -11.73 3.36
CA VAL A 66 -6.43 -11.50 1.96
C VAL A 66 -6.88 -12.70 1.13
N LEU A 67 -7.55 -12.44 0.02
CA LEU A 67 -7.93 -13.46 -0.97
C LEU A 67 -7.08 -13.35 -2.23
N TYR A 68 -6.87 -12.11 -2.69
CA TYR A 68 -6.07 -11.79 -3.86
C TYR A 68 -5.20 -10.58 -3.57
N CYS A 69 -3.99 -10.57 -4.10
CA CYS A 69 -3.17 -9.39 -4.20
C CYS A 69 -2.63 -9.32 -5.63
N GLY A 70 -2.90 -8.21 -6.31
CA GLY A 70 -2.29 -7.94 -7.61
C GLY A 70 -0.79 -7.70 -7.49
N VAL A 71 -0.10 -7.84 -8.63
CA VAL A 71 1.35 -7.66 -8.76
C VAL A 71 1.59 -6.44 -9.63
N CYS A 72 2.22 -5.42 -9.08
CA CYS A 72 2.51 -4.18 -9.79
C CYS A 72 4.03 -4.02 -10.02
N HIS A 73 4.42 -3.27 -11.05
CA HIS A 73 5.83 -3.01 -11.35
C HIS A 73 6.55 -2.27 -10.20
N SER A 74 5.80 -1.47 -9.43
CA SER A 74 6.27 -0.84 -8.20
C SER A 74 6.69 -1.85 -7.13
N ASP A 75 6.08 -3.04 -7.07
CA ASP A 75 6.52 -4.08 -6.15
C ASP A 75 7.93 -4.53 -6.53
N LEU A 76 8.19 -4.73 -7.84
CA LEU A 76 9.50 -5.13 -8.34
C LEU A 76 10.57 -4.07 -8.07
N HIS A 77 10.30 -2.80 -8.38
CA HIS A 77 11.23 -1.69 -8.13
C HIS A 77 11.58 -1.56 -6.64
N PHE A 78 10.59 -1.75 -5.77
CA PHE A 78 10.81 -1.72 -4.33
C PHE A 78 11.62 -2.95 -3.88
N LEU A 79 11.27 -4.16 -4.33
CA LEU A 79 11.99 -5.39 -4.00
C LEU A 79 13.46 -5.36 -4.43
N ARG A 80 13.81 -4.66 -5.50
CA ARG A 80 15.18 -4.52 -6.00
C ARG A 80 15.90 -3.28 -5.49
N ASN A 81 15.22 -2.45 -4.68
CA ASN A 81 15.72 -1.17 -4.22
C ASN A 81 16.16 -0.22 -5.35
N ASP A 82 15.46 -0.23 -6.48
CA ASP A 82 15.81 0.60 -7.65
C ASP A 82 15.77 2.11 -7.32
N TRP A 83 14.97 2.50 -6.32
CA TRP A 83 14.87 3.89 -5.84
C TRP A 83 15.77 4.22 -4.64
N GLY A 84 16.55 3.25 -4.13
CA GLY A 84 17.57 3.48 -3.11
C GLY A 84 17.08 3.68 -1.66
N PHE A 85 15.77 3.61 -1.39
CA PHE A 85 15.20 3.84 -0.05
C PHE A 85 14.46 2.63 0.57
N THR A 86 14.55 1.46 -0.05
CA THR A 86 13.90 0.23 0.46
C THR A 86 14.51 -0.19 1.78
N ARG A 87 13.65 -0.51 2.75
CA ARG A 87 14.04 -1.01 4.06
C ARG A 87 13.60 -2.47 4.21
N TYR A 88 14.56 -3.38 4.25
CA TYR A 88 14.30 -4.81 4.43
C TYR A 88 14.11 -5.19 5.91
N PRO A 89 13.39 -6.29 6.23
CA PRO A 89 12.60 -7.10 5.30
C PRO A 89 11.39 -6.32 4.76
N VAL A 90 10.96 -6.64 3.54
CA VAL A 90 9.76 -6.05 2.92
C VAL A 90 8.80 -7.13 2.44
N VAL A 91 7.53 -7.00 2.81
CA VAL A 91 6.40 -7.75 2.25
C VAL A 91 5.68 -6.79 1.30
N PRO A 92 5.78 -6.97 -0.03
CA PRO A 92 5.16 -6.07 -1.00
C PRO A 92 3.64 -6.36 -1.15
N GLY A 93 3.02 -5.73 -2.16
CA GLY A 93 1.61 -5.89 -2.48
C GLY A 93 0.75 -4.75 -1.95
N HIS A 94 0.14 -4.00 -2.88
CA HIS A 94 -0.75 -2.87 -2.56
C HIS A 94 -2.02 -2.83 -3.43
N GLU A 95 -2.34 -3.95 -4.05
CA GLU A 95 -3.54 -4.18 -4.86
C GLU A 95 -4.36 -5.28 -4.18
N ILE A 96 -4.82 -5.02 -2.94
CA ILE A 96 -5.27 -6.07 -2.02
C ILE A 96 -6.78 -6.20 -2.06
N VAL A 97 -7.30 -7.40 -2.29
CA VAL A 97 -8.73 -7.73 -2.18
C VAL A 97 -8.92 -8.85 -1.15
N GLY A 98 -9.83 -8.63 -0.22
CA GLY A 98 -10.06 -9.56 0.88
C GLY A 98 -11.47 -9.51 1.42
N VAL A 99 -11.69 -10.30 2.47
CA VAL A 99 -12.95 -10.36 3.21
C VAL A 99 -12.72 -9.91 4.64
N VAL A 100 -13.58 -9.02 5.13
CA VAL A 100 -13.51 -8.50 6.50
C VAL A 100 -13.72 -9.62 7.51
N THR A 101 -12.81 -9.74 8.47
CA THR A 101 -12.86 -10.74 9.56
C THR A 101 -13.06 -10.12 10.93
N LYS A 102 -12.63 -8.87 11.14
CA LYS A 102 -12.81 -8.12 12.41
C LYS A 102 -12.96 -6.63 12.11
N ILE A 103 -13.77 -5.94 12.89
CA ILE A 103 -13.99 -4.49 12.81
C ILE A 103 -13.80 -3.86 14.20
N GLY A 104 -13.30 -2.63 14.24
CA GLY A 104 -13.28 -1.81 15.45
C GLY A 104 -14.65 -1.20 15.78
N GLU A 105 -14.80 -0.68 17.00
CA GLU A 105 -16.08 -0.18 17.52
C GLU A 105 -16.66 1.02 16.74
N ASN A 106 -15.80 1.85 16.15
CA ASN A 106 -16.18 3.03 15.38
C ASN A 106 -16.43 2.72 13.89
N VAL A 107 -16.19 1.49 13.45
CA VAL A 107 -16.37 1.09 12.06
C VAL A 107 -17.85 0.89 11.74
N LYS A 108 -18.38 1.78 10.89
CA LYS A 108 -19.79 1.73 10.43
C LYS A 108 -19.92 1.43 8.93
N LYS A 109 -18.84 1.60 8.17
CA LYS A 109 -18.85 1.47 6.70
C LYS A 109 -18.87 0.02 6.22
N PHE A 110 -18.41 -0.91 7.06
CA PHE A 110 -18.19 -2.31 6.72
C PHE A 110 -18.71 -3.22 7.83
N LYS A 111 -19.03 -4.45 7.48
CA LYS A 111 -19.33 -5.55 8.41
C LYS A 111 -18.46 -6.76 8.11
N VAL A 112 -18.33 -7.64 9.11
CA VAL A 112 -17.69 -8.96 8.92
C VAL A 112 -18.35 -9.70 7.77
N GLY A 113 -17.55 -10.29 6.88
CA GLY A 113 -18.00 -10.94 5.65
C GLY A 113 -18.06 -10.03 4.42
N ASP A 114 -17.97 -8.70 4.57
CA ASP A 114 -17.91 -7.81 3.41
C ASP A 114 -16.64 -8.03 2.60
N ARG A 115 -16.76 -7.95 1.27
CA ARG A 115 -15.61 -7.90 0.37
C ARG A 115 -15.09 -6.47 0.25
N VAL A 116 -13.79 -6.31 0.46
CA VAL A 116 -13.14 -5.00 0.55
C VAL A 116 -11.80 -4.98 -0.18
N GLY A 117 -11.39 -3.79 -0.61
CA GLY A 117 -10.10 -3.52 -1.23
C GLY A 117 -9.24 -2.58 -0.39
N VAL A 118 -7.91 -2.77 -0.42
CA VAL A 118 -6.91 -1.83 0.12
C VAL A 118 -5.92 -1.49 -0.98
N GLY A 119 -5.76 -0.19 -1.24
CA GLY A 119 -4.88 0.32 -2.28
C GLY A 119 -3.48 0.65 -1.77
N VAL A 120 -2.89 1.71 -2.33
CA VAL A 120 -1.49 2.12 -2.14
C VAL A 120 -1.21 2.86 -0.82
N ILE A 121 -2.25 3.43 -0.20
CA ILE A 121 -2.14 4.29 0.98
C ILE A 121 -2.94 3.68 2.12
N VAL A 122 -2.35 3.63 3.31
CA VAL A 122 -2.99 3.13 4.56
C VAL A 122 -3.01 4.17 5.67
N GLY A 123 -2.49 5.38 5.42
CA GLY A 123 -2.41 6.43 6.43
C GLY A 123 -2.11 7.81 5.83
N SER A 124 -2.43 8.85 6.58
CA SER A 124 -2.15 10.26 6.27
C SER A 124 -2.26 11.09 7.54
N CYS A 125 -1.98 12.40 7.48
CA CYS A 125 -2.15 13.26 8.67
C CYS A 125 -3.61 13.57 9.02
N LYS A 126 -4.57 13.30 8.11
CA LYS A 126 -6.01 13.55 8.26
C LYS A 126 -6.43 15.01 8.48
N THR A 127 -5.50 15.96 8.58
CA THR A 127 -5.77 17.35 9.00
C THR A 127 -5.32 18.44 8.02
N CYS A 128 -4.45 18.13 7.05
CA CYS A 128 -4.05 19.12 6.05
C CYS A 128 -5.15 19.35 5.01
N GLU A 129 -5.04 20.44 4.26
CA GLU A 129 -5.98 20.82 3.20
C GLU A 129 -6.26 19.67 2.23
N ALA A 130 -5.22 18.98 1.75
CA ALA A 130 -5.38 17.82 0.87
C ALA A 130 -6.21 16.70 1.53
N CYS A 131 -6.01 16.42 2.82
CA CYS A 131 -6.80 15.42 3.52
C CYS A 131 -8.24 15.88 3.80
N GLN A 132 -8.50 17.18 3.87
CA GLN A 132 -9.85 17.74 4.03
C GLN A 132 -10.63 17.76 2.71
N GLN A 133 -9.93 17.68 1.57
CA GLN A 133 -10.50 17.64 0.23
C GLN A 133 -10.56 16.23 -0.36
N ASP A 134 -10.40 15.17 0.45
CA ASP A 134 -10.34 13.77 0.00
C ASP A 134 -9.23 13.49 -1.04
N LEU A 135 -8.11 14.19 -0.87
CA LEU A 135 -6.90 14.15 -1.70
C LEU A 135 -5.69 13.64 -0.90
N GLU A 136 -5.88 12.61 -0.06
CA GLU A 136 -4.85 12.07 0.83
C GLU A 136 -3.61 11.56 0.09
N SER A 137 -3.72 11.23 -1.20
CA SER A 137 -2.59 10.92 -2.09
C SER A 137 -1.59 12.06 -2.23
N TYR A 138 -2.04 13.30 -2.09
CA TYR A 138 -1.22 14.50 -2.09
C TYR A 138 -0.74 14.92 -0.69
N CYS A 139 -1.12 14.18 0.36
CA CYS A 139 -0.59 14.42 1.70
C CYS A 139 0.93 14.17 1.72
N THR A 140 1.67 15.10 2.35
CA THR A 140 3.12 14.98 2.58
C THR A 140 3.47 13.96 3.65
N LYS A 141 2.51 13.61 4.52
CA LYS A 141 2.61 12.60 5.57
C LYS A 141 1.80 11.34 5.25
N LYS A 142 1.57 11.04 3.97
CA LYS A 142 0.94 9.78 3.56
C LYS A 142 1.81 8.58 3.96
N ILE A 143 1.16 7.46 4.25
CA ILE A 143 1.81 6.21 4.64
C ILE A 143 1.43 5.17 3.61
N PHE A 144 2.44 4.55 3.00
CA PHE A 144 2.23 3.52 1.98
C PHE A 144 1.93 2.15 2.61
N THR A 145 1.18 1.35 1.87
CA THR A 145 0.73 0.00 2.28
C THR A 145 1.87 -0.94 2.66
N TYR A 146 3.06 -0.75 2.08
CA TYR A 146 4.28 -1.42 2.51
C TYR A 146 5.48 -0.48 2.49
N GLY A 147 6.52 -0.85 3.24
CA GLY A 147 7.83 -0.20 3.19
C GLY A 147 7.86 1.21 3.78
N SER A 148 6.80 1.64 4.46
CA SER A 148 6.71 2.88 5.23
C SER A 148 6.74 2.61 6.73
N THR A 149 6.74 3.68 7.53
CA THR A 149 6.53 3.61 8.98
C THR A 149 5.10 4.04 9.30
N TYR A 150 4.36 3.20 10.03
CA TYR A 150 2.99 3.49 10.46
C TYR A 150 2.96 4.44 11.67
N HIS A 151 1.77 4.86 12.09
CA HIS A 151 1.59 5.82 13.19
C HIS A 151 2.14 5.33 14.55
N ASP A 152 2.22 4.01 14.74
CA ASP A 152 2.79 3.37 15.93
C ASP A 152 4.32 3.22 15.89
N GLY A 153 4.97 3.69 14.81
CA GLY A 153 6.41 3.59 14.62
C GLY A 153 6.88 2.27 14.00
N THR A 154 5.99 1.32 13.73
CA THR A 154 6.31 0.02 13.14
C THR A 154 6.29 0.06 11.61
N ARG A 155 6.84 -0.96 10.96
CA ARG A 155 6.89 -1.01 9.50
C ARG A 155 5.57 -1.47 8.90
N THR A 156 5.20 -0.90 7.76
CA THR A 156 4.06 -1.40 7.00
C THR A 156 4.46 -2.60 6.14
N TYR A 157 3.68 -3.68 6.25
CA TYR A 157 3.79 -4.90 5.45
C TYR A 157 2.54 -5.06 4.57
N GLY A 158 2.76 -5.32 3.28
CA GLY A 158 1.73 -5.33 2.25
C GLY A 158 0.90 -6.61 2.15
N GLY A 159 0.22 -6.75 1.03
CA GLY A 159 -0.78 -7.78 0.74
C GLY A 159 -0.24 -9.14 0.32
N TYR A 160 1.07 -9.33 0.19
CA TYR A 160 1.65 -10.66 -0.03
C TYR A 160 1.70 -11.45 1.29
N SER A 161 0.58 -11.43 2.01
CA SER A 161 0.37 -12.01 3.33
C SER A 161 -1.07 -12.48 3.48
N ASP A 162 -1.32 -13.28 4.51
CA ASP A 162 -2.62 -13.90 4.81
C ASP A 162 -3.66 -12.93 5.38
N VAL A 163 -3.20 -11.92 6.13
CA VAL A 163 -4.05 -10.94 6.81
C VAL A 163 -3.52 -9.52 6.62
N VAL A 164 -4.41 -8.53 6.59
CA VAL A 164 -4.08 -7.09 6.61
C VAL A 164 -4.99 -6.38 7.62
N VAL A 165 -4.43 -5.39 8.33
CA VAL A 165 -5.17 -4.51 9.23
C VAL A 165 -5.00 -3.07 8.75
N ALA A 166 -6.11 -2.39 8.43
CA ALA A 166 -6.10 -1.03 7.91
C ALA A 166 -7.24 -0.19 8.52
N ASP A 167 -7.01 1.11 8.64
CA ASP A 167 -8.02 2.07 9.09
C ASP A 167 -9.14 2.16 8.04
N GLN A 168 -10.41 2.15 8.49
CA GLN A 168 -11.60 2.15 7.63
C GLN A 168 -11.64 3.28 6.58
N ARG A 169 -10.87 4.36 6.76
CA ARG A 169 -10.73 5.45 5.79
C ARG A 169 -10.03 5.02 4.50
N TYR A 170 -9.12 4.05 4.59
CA TYR A 170 -8.29 3.60 3.46
C TYR A 170 -8.74 2.26 2.87
N ILE A 171 -9.93 1.81 3.27
CA ILE A 171 -10.56 0.60 2.77
C ILE A 171 -11.67 1.01 1.81
N LEU A 172 -11.71 0.32 0.68
CA LEU A 172 -12.71 0.52 -0.36
C LEU A 172 -13.72 -0.63 -0.31
N ARG A 173 -15.00 -0.29 -0.49
CA ARG A 173 -16.03 -1.32 -0.75
C ARG A 173 -15.74 -1.94 -2.10
N PHE A 174 -15.69 -3.26 -2.16
CA PHE A 174 -15.47 -3.98 -3.41
C PHE A 174 -16.81 -4.44 -3.99
N PRO A 175 -17.24 -3.95 -5.17
CA PRO A 175 -18.55 -4.25 -5.73
C PRO A 175 -18.80 -5.74 -5.93
N ASP A 176 -19.99 -6.26 -5.62
CA ASP A 176 -20.31 -7.70 -5.72
C ASP A 176 -20.18 -8.25 -7.15
N ASN A 177 -20.46 -7.43 -8.15
CA ASN A 177 -20.40 -7.77 -9.57
C ASN A 177 -18.98 -7.68 -10.17
N LEU A 178 -17.97 -7.24 -9.41
CA LEU A 178 -16.59 -7.20 -9.85
C LEU A 178 -15.85 -8.46 -9.36
N PRO A 179 -15.23 -9.27 -10.25
CA PRO A 179 -14.40 -10.39 -9.83
C PRO A 179 -13.18 -9.92 -9.02
N SER A 180 -12.81 -10.68 -8.00
CA SER A 180 -11.76 -10.26 -7.04
C SER A 180 -10.36 -10.31 -7.61
N ASP A 181 -10.09 -11.27 -8.48
CA ASP A 181 -8.84 -11.47 -9.19
C ASP A 181 -8.62 -10.37 -10.24
N SER A 182 -9.61 -10.10 -11.09
CA SER A 182 -9.49 -9.09 -12.14
C SER A 182 -9.63 -7.66 -11.63
N GLY A 183 -10.35 -7.44 -10.53
CA GLY A 183 -10.55 -6.10 -9.97
C GLY A 183 -9.44 -5.62 -9.03
N ALA A 184 -8.56 -6.51 -8.53
CA ALA A 184 -7.44 -6.11 -7.66
C ALA A 184 -6.50 -5.08 -8.32
N PRO A 185 -6.06 -5.23 -9.59
CA PRO A 185 -5.23 -4.23 -10.28
C PRO A 185 -5.85 -2.83 -10.39
N LEU A 186 -7.19 -2.71 -10.34
CA LEU A 186 -7.86 -1.41 -10.39
C LEU A 186 -7.53 -0.53 -9.18
N LEU A 187 -7.12 -1.13 -8.05
CA LEU A 187 -6.74 -0.43 -6.82
C LEU A 187 -5.43 0.35 -6.93
N CYS A 188 -4.64 0.13 -7.99
CA CYS A 188 -3.45 0.92 -8.30
C CYS A 188 -3.48 1.44 -9.73
N ALA A 189 -3.36 0.56 -10.74
CA ALA A 189 -3.31 0.97 -12.13
C ALA A 189 -4.60 1.67 -12.58
N GLY A 190 -5.77 1.10 -12.23
CA GLY A 190 -7.07 1.66 -12.59
C GLY A 190 -7.28 3.07 -12.06
N ILE A 191 -7.10 3.27 -10.74
CA ILE A 191 -7.27 4.58 -10.11
C ILE A 191 -6.24 5.61 -10.61
N THR A 192 -5.01 5.19 -10.91
CA THR A 192 -3.96 6.08 -11.44
C THR A 192 -4.38 6.71 -12.76
N VAL A 193 -4.95 5.90 -13.65
CA VAL A 193 -5.44 6.36 -14.96
C VAL A 193 -6.73 7.16 -14.80
N TYR A 194 -7.71 6.60 -14.08
CA TYR A 194 -9.03 7.21 -13.89
C TYR A 194 -8.95 8.60 -13.26
N SER A 195 -8.08 8.78 -12.26
CA SER A 195 -7.90 10.06 -11.57
C SER A 195 -7.48 11.17 -12.53
N ALA A 196 -6.45 10.91 -13.36
CA ALA A 196 -5.99 11.88 -14.35
C ALA A 196 -7.08 12.18 -15.40
N MET A 197 -7.73 11.13 -15.93
CA MET A 197 -8.80 11.30 -16.92
C MET A 197 -9.93 12.18 -16.39
N LYS A 198 -10.38 11.91 -15.16
CA LYS A 198 -11.46 12.66 -14.53
C LYS A 198 -11.06 14.11 -14.25
N TYR A 199 -9.86 14.31 -13.72
CA TYR A 199 -9.37 15.65 -13.36
C TYR A 199 -9.24 16.57 -14.58
N TYR A 200 -8.80 16.04 -15.71
CA TYR A 200 -8.62 16.80 -16.96
C TYR A 200 -9.84 16.79 -17.89
N GLY A 201 -11.01 16.31 -17.44
CA GLY A 201 -12.23 16.31 -18.25
C GLY A 201 -12.18 15.40 -19.49
N MET A 202 -11.37 14.33 -19.43
CA MET A 202 -11.18 13.38 -20.52
C MET A 202 -12.26 12.29 -20.57
N THR A 203 -13.14 12.24 -19.57
CA THR A 203 -14.21 11.23 -19.46
C THR A 203 -15.49 11.59 -20.21
N GLU A 204 -15.50 12.72 -20.94
CA GLU A 204 -16.65 13.16 -21.72
C GLU A 204 -16.80 12.33 -23.01
N PRO A 205 -18.04 11.98 -23.42
CA PRO A 205 -18.26 11.28 -24.69
C PRO A 205 -17.71 12.06 -25.90
N GLY A 206 -17.19 11.33 -26.89
CA GLY A 206 -16.69 11.91 -28.14
C GLY A 206 -15.29 12.52 -28.08
N LYS A 207 -14.55 12.37 -26.97
CA LYS A 207 -13.12 12.72 -26.90
C LYS A 207 -12.27 11.62 -27.55
N HIS A 208 -11.18 12.05 -28.20
CA HIS A 208 -10.12 11.16 -28.69
C HIS A 208 -8.92 11.24 -27.74
N LEU A 209 -8.51 10.10 -27.18
CA LEU A 209 -7.34 10.02 -26.31
C LEU A 209 -6.30 9.07 -26.92
N GLY A 210 -5.04 9.44 -26.77
CA GLY A 210 -3.91 8.58 -27.10
C GLY A 210 -3.39 7.91 -25.84
N VAL A 211 -3.11 6.62 -25.90
CA VAL A 211 -2.40 5.91 -24.84
C VAL A 211 -1.04 5.49 -25.38
N VAL A 212 0.02 5.85 -24.66
CA VAL A 212 1.40 5.53 -25.02
C VAL A 212 1.91 4.46 -24.07
N GLY A 213 2.29 3.31 -24.62
CA GLY A 213 2.83 2.18 -23.88
C GLY A 213 1.79 1.12 -23.50
N LEU A 214 1.95 -0.08 -24.06
CA LEU A 214 1.13 -1.27 -23.80
C LEU A 214 1.68 -2.06 -22.59
N GLY A 215 1.76 -1.39 -21.43
CA GLY A 215 2.26 -1.97 -20.17
C GLY A 215 1.16 -2.55 -19.27
N TRP A 216 1.48 -2.88 -18.03
CA TRP A 216 0.53 -3.46 -17.06
C TRP A 216 -0.72 -2.60 -16.80
N SER A 217 -0.63 -1.27 -16.92
CA SER A 217 -1.78 -0.37 -16.79
C SER A 217 -2.69 -0.32 -18.00
N TRP A 218 -2.29 -0.91 -19.13
CA TRP A 218 -3.02 -0.85 -20.40
C TRP A 218 -4.44 -1.44 -20.31
N PRO A 219 -4.64 -2.68 -19.81
CA PRO A 219 -5.98 -3.24 -19.71
C PRO A 219 -6.90 -2.36 -18.85
N CYS A 220 -6.37 -1.77 -17.77
CA CYS A 220 -7.12 -0.84 -16.93
C CYS A 220 -7.50 0.44 -17.69
N CYS A 221 -6.62 0.99 -18.53
CA CYS A 221 -6.97 2.12 -19.40
C CYS A 221 -8.15 1.76 -20.31
N CYS A 222 -8.10 0.61 -20.98
CA CYS A 222 -9.15 0.16 -21.90
C CYS A 222 -10.47 -0.13 -21.19
N GLU A 223 -10.46 -0.80 -20.04
CA GLU A 223 -11.69 -1.11 -19.30
C GLU A 223 -12.35 0.16 -18.76
N VAL A 224 -11.56 1.09 -18.22
CA VAL A 224 -12.06 2.41 -17.80
C VAL A 224 -12.62 3.18 -18.99
N TRP A 225 -11.96 3.07 -20.14
CA TRP A 225 -12.37 3.71 -21.39
C TRP A 225 -13.69 3.17 -21.93
N GLU A 226 -13.81 1.85 -22.08
CA GLU A 226 -15.01 1.18 -22.61
C GLU A 226 -16.23 1.47 -21.72
N GLY A 227 -16.04 1.53 -20.40
CA GLY A 227 -17.08 1.95 -19.46
C GLY A 227 -17.52 3.42 -19.60
N LEU A 228 -16.74 4.27 -20.29
CA LEU A 228 -16.97 5.71 -20.46
C LEU A 228 -17.36 6.13 -21.88
N TRP A 229 -17.51 5.21 -22.84
CA TRP A 229 -17.96 5.47 -24.22
C TRP A 229 -17.07 6.45 -25.04
N ALA A 230 -15.77 6.52 -24.75
CA ALA A 230 -14.82 7.30 -25.56
C ALA A 230 -14.34 6.52 -26.81
N GLU A 231 -13.62 7.13 -27.76
CA GLU A 231 -13.00 6.47 -28.93
C GLU A 231 -11.48 6.57 -28.92
N GLY A 232 -10.76 5.44 -28.83
CA GLY A 232 -9.33 5.42 -28.54
C GLY A 232 -8.42 5.00 -29.66
N TYR A 233 -7.24 5.65 -29.72
CA TYR A 233 -6.17 5.31 -30.65
C TYR A 233 -4.92 4.91 -29.86
N CYS A 234 -4.30 3.80 -30.27
CA CYS A 234 -3.10 3.25 -29.64
C CYS A 234 -1.86 3.74 -30.39
N TYR A 235 -0.82 4.12 -29.64
CA TYR A 235 0.50 4.48 -30.20
C TYR A 235 1.63 3.81 -29.43
#